data_AF-R7XZC2-F1
#
_entry.id   AF-R7XZC2-F1
#
_cell.length_a   1.000
_cell.length_b   1.000
_cell.length_c   1.000
_cell.angle_alpha   90.00
_cell.angle_beta   90.00
_cell.angle_gamma   90.00
#
_symmetry.space_group_name_H-M   'P 1'
#
loop_
_entity.id
_entity.type
_entity.pdbx_description
1 polymer ?
#
loop_
_entity_poly.entity_id
_entity_poly.type
_entity_poly.pdbx_seq_one_letter_code
_entity_poly.pdbx_strand_id
1 'polypeptide(L)'
;MRRPSYDSDAFGSFAEQFARFMGTAKFLIYMTLFVIAWMLWNTLAPLAWRFDEFPFIFLTLMLSLQASYAAPLILLAQNRQEFRDKVVAEQDRQANARAHADMEFLAREVASLRLSVGEVATRDFLRSELKGLYADLEELTRGDEDDDRDEPPAR
;
A
#
# COMPACT_ATOMS: atom_id res chain seq x y z
N MET A 1 32.05 -3.95 21.57
CA MET A 1 31.07 -4.32 22.62
C MET A 1 29.82 -4.90 21.97
N ARG A 2 29.50 -6.18 22.23
CA ARG A 2 28.24 -6.83 21.81
C ARG A 2 27.14 -6.36 22.79
N ARG A 3 26.17 -5.57 22.32
CA ARG A 3 24.98 -5.25 23.12
C ARG A 3 24.21 -6.55 23.35
N PRO A 4 23.76 -6.86 24.58
CA PRO A 4 22.89 -8.00 24.78
C PRO A 4 21.60 -7.74 24.00
N SER A 5 21.33 -8.53 22.96
CA SER A 5 20.00 -8.55 22.35
C SER A 5 19.08 -9.19 23.36
N TYR A 6 18.47 -8.36 24.21
CA TYR A 6 17.27 -8.76 24.92
C TYR A 6 16.30 -9.32 23.88
N ASP A 7 15.63 -10.42 24.22
CA ASP A 7 14.75 -11.20 23.36
C ASP A 7 13.49 -10.39 22.99
N SER A 8 13.69 -9.34 22.19
CA SER A 8 12.67 -8.42 21.69
C SER A 8 11.67 -9.13 20.78
N ASP A 9 12.08 -10.26 20.22
CA ASP A 9 11.22 -11.11 19.40
C ASP A 9 10.29 -11.97 20.26
N ALA A 10 10.76 -12.61 21.33
CA ALA A 10 9.88 -13.35 22.24
C ALA A 10 8.87 -12.44 22.95
N PHE A 11 9.33 -11.33 23.54
CA PHE A 11 8.44 -10.37 24.23
C PHE A 11 7.50 -9.66 23.25
N GLY A 12 7.98 -9.42 22.03
CA GLY A 12 7.21 -8.85 20.93
C GLY A 12 6.07 -9.73 20.45
N SER A 13 6.36 -11.02 20.25
CA SER A 13 5.37 -12.00 19.81
C SER A 13 4.29 -12.22 20.87
N PHE A 14 4.68 -12.28 22.16
CA PHE A 14 3.76 -12.33 23.29
C PHE A 14 2.84 -11.11 23.35
N ALA A 15 3.40 -9.89 23.26
CA ALA A 15 2.61 -8.65 23.28
C ALA A 15 1.61 -8.58 22.11
N GLU A 16 2.00 -9.03 20.92
CA GLU A 16 1.13 -9.06 19.74
C GLU A 16 -0.02 -10.07 19.91
N GLN A 17 0.27 -11.26 20.45
CA GLN A 17 -0.76 -12.25 20.73
C GLN A 17 -1.71 -11.79 21.84
N PHE A 18 -1.18 -11.13 22.88
CA PHE A 18 -1.95 -10.56 23.97
C PHE A 18 -2.86 -9.41 23.49
N ALA A 19 -2.36 -8.55 22.59
CA ALA A 19 -3.14 -7.47 21.97
C ALA A 19 -4.29 -8.04 21.11
N ARG A 20 -4.03 -9.06 20.30
CA ARG A 20 -5.09 -9.75 19.52
C ARG A 20 -6.13 -10.41 20.44
N PHE A 21 -5.69 -10.97 21.55
CA PHE A 21 -6.58 -11.60 22.54
C PHE A 21 -7.48 -10.58 23.24
N MET A 22 -6.92 -9.46 23.72
CA MET A 22 -7.70 -8.37 24.34
C MET A 22 -8.68 -7.70 23.37
N GLY A 23 -8.35 -7.60 22.08
CA GLY A 23 -9.20 -7.00 21.06
C GLY A 23 -10.42 -7.84 20.66
N THR A 24 -10.55 -9.07 21.16
CA THR A 24 -11.64 -9.98 20.77
C THR A 24 -12.79 -9.96 21.80
N ALA A 25 -14.04 -9.91 21.34
CA ALA A 25 -15.25 -9.96 22.20
C ALA A 25 -15.30 -11.19 23.14
N LYS A 26 -14.60 -12.27 22.78
CA LYS A 26 -14.44 -13.48 23.59
C LYS A 26 -13.77 -13.21 24.94
N PHE A 27 -12.78 -12.30 25.01
CA PHE A 27 -12.12 -11.98 26.28
C PHE A 27 -13.09 -11.40 27.30
N LEU A 28 -13.93 -10.45 26.87
CA LEU A 28 -14.94 -9.85 27.73
C LEU A 28 -15.92 -10.90 28.28
N ILE A 29 -16.37 -11.83 27.42
CA ILE A 29 -17.24 -12.93 27.85
C ILE A 29 -16.57 -13.78 28.93
N TYR A 30 -15.32 -14.21 28.70
CA TYR A 30 -14.59 -15.00 29.69
C TYR A 30 -14.39 -14.25 31.02
N MET A 31 -14.05 -12.96 30.97
CA MET A 31 -13.88 -12.15 32.19
C MET A 31 -15.19 -11.96 32.94
N THR A 32 -16.31 -11.72 32.24
CA THR A 32 -17.63 -11.62 32.86
C THR A 32 -18.04 -12.95 33.49
N LEU A 33 -17.83 -14.08 32.81
CA LEU A 33 -18.11 -15.40 33.36
C LEU A 33 -17.25 -15.69 34.59
N PHE A 34 -15.97 -15.30 34.57
CA PHE A 34 -15.08 -15.44 35.70
C PHE A 34 -15.57 -14.65 36.93
N VAL A 35 -15.95 -13.38 36.75
CA VAL A 35 -16.49 -12.54 37.83
C VAL A 35 -17.78 -13.15 38.39
N ILE A 36 -18.70 -13.58 37.53
CA ILE A 36 -19.96 -14.21 37.95
C ILE A 36 -19.68 -15.51 38.71
N ALA A 37 -18.80 -16.37 38.18
CA ALA A 37 -18.44 -17.62 38.84
C ALA A 37 -17.81 -17.39 40.21
N TRP A 38 -16.94 -16.38 40.35
CA TRP A 38 -16.34 -16.00 41.62
C TRP A 38 -17.38 -15.54 42.65
N MET A 39 -18.30 -14.67 42.22
CA MET A 39 -19.38 -14.18 43.06
C MET A 39 -20.30 -15.34 43.49
N LEU A 40 -20.69 -16.21 42.56
CA LEU A 40 -21.53 -17.38 42.85
C LEU A 40 -20.84 -18.34 43.81
N TRP A 41 -19.54 -18.61 43.61
CA TRP A 41 -18.76 -19.45 44.52
C TRP A 41 -18.75 -18.88 45.93
N ASN A 42 -18.37 -17.60 46.09
CA ASN A 42 -18.27 -17.01 47.42
C ASN A 42 -19.62 -16.72 48.10
N THR A 43 -20.73 -16.69 47.35
CA THR A 43 -22.08 -16.50 47.92
C THR A 43 -22.79 -17.83 48.22
N LEU A 44 -22.64 -18.84 47.37
CA LEU A 44 -23.37 -20.11 47.48
C LEU A 44 -22.56 -21.21 48.16
N ALA A 45 -21.22 -21.12 48.22
CA ALA A 45 -20.41 -22.12 48.91
C ALA A 45 -20.72 -22.17 50.42
N PRO A 46 -20.44 -23.28 51.11
CA PRO A 46 -20.53 -23.35 52.57
C PRO A 46 -19.61 -22.31 53.23
N LEU A 47 -20.01 -21.78 54.39
CA LEU A 47 -19.26 -20.72 55.12
C LEU A 47 -17.78 -21.06 55.32
N ALA A 48 -17.44 -22.34 55.51
CA ALA A 48 -16.06 -22.79 55.70
C ALA A 48 -15.17 -22.65 54.46
N TRP A 49 -15.75 -22.53 53.25
CA TRP A 49 -15.03 -22.45 51.97
C TRP A 49 -15.16 -21.09 51.29
N ARG A 50 -15.89 -20.16 51.91
CA ARG A 50 -15.93 -18.75 51.47
C ARG A 50 -14.65 -18.09 51.95
N PHE A 51 -13.94 -17.46 51.02
CA PHE A 51 -12.71 -16.74 51.34
C PHE A 51 -12.82 -15.25 50.97
N ASP A 52 -13.80 -14.86 50.16
CA ASP A 52 -14.05 -13.50 49.73
C ASP A 52 -15.53 -13.13 49.90
N GLU A 53 -15.93 -12.84 51.15
CA GLU A 53 -17.30 -12.44 51.47
C GLU A 53 -17.63 -11.01 50.99
N PHE A 54 -18.92 -10.70 50.82
CA PHE A 54 -19.36 -9.37 50.41
C PHE A 54 -18.75 -8.30 51.35
N PRO A 55 -18.01 -7.31 50.83
CA PRO A 55 -18.07 -6.72 49.48
C PRO A 55 -17.08 -7.24 48.41
N PHE A 56 -16.51 -8.44 48.54
CA PHE A 56 -15.55 -9.05 47.59
C PHE A 56 -14.23 -8.26 47.45
N ILE A 57 -13.52 -8.10 48.56
CA ILE A 57 -12.28 -7.32 48.59
C ILE A 57 -11.18 -7.98 47.75
N PHE A 58 -11.09 -9.31 47.71
CA PHE A 58 -10.05 -10.00 46.94
C PHE A 58 -10.30 -9.89 45.44
N LEU A 59 -11.55 -10.04 45.00
CA LEU A 59 -11.92 -9.78 43.61
C LEU A 59 -11.52 -8.35 43.21
N THR A 60 -11.84 -7.37 44.06
CA THR A 60 -11.52 -5.95 43.81
C THR A 60 -10.00 -5.70 43.73
N LEU A 61 -9.23 -6.28 44.65
CA LEU A 61 -7.77 -6.19 44.64
C LEU A 61 -7.18 -6.83 43.38
N MET A 62 -7.69 -7.99 42.97
CA MET A 62 -7.21 -8.67 41.77
C MET A 62 -7.53 -7.88 40.49
N LEU A 63 -8.73 -7.33 40.36
CA LEU A 63 -9.10 -6.50 39.21
C LEU A 63 -8.27 -5.22 39.15
N SER A 64 -8.00 -4.57 40.29
CA SER A 64 -7.16 -3.37 40.33
C SER A 64 -5.70 -3.67 39.96
N LEU A 65 -5.15 -4.79 40.44
CA LEU A 65 -3.83 -5.27 40.03
C LEU A 65 -3.78 -5.60 38.53
N GLN A 66 -4.81 -6.28 38.01
CA GLN A 66 -4.92 -6.62 36.60
C GLN A 66 -4.90 -5.37 35.72
N ALA A 67 -5.65 -4.33 36.08
CA ALA A 67 -5.65 -3.05 35.38
C ALA A 67 -4.27 -2.37 35.43
N SER A 68 -3.62 -2.38 36.60
CA SER A 68 -2.30 -1.79 36.80
C SER A 68 -1.21 -2.43 35.93
N TYR A 69 -1.23 -3.76 35.79
CA TYR A 69 -0.26 -4.47 34.94
C TYR A 69 -0.63 -4.46 33.44
N ALA A 70 -1.91 -4.28 33.10
CA ALA A 70 -2.33 -4.14 31.70
C ALA A 70 -1.79 -2.85 31.07
N ALA A 71 -1.77 -1.73 31.79
CA ALA A 71 -1.31 -0.44 31.28
C ALA A 71 0.11 -0.46 30.67
N PRO A 72 1.17 -0.94 31.36
CA PRO A 72 2.51 -1.00 30.78
C PRO A 72 2.60 -1.99 29.61
N LEU A 73 1.90 -3.13 29.66
CA LEU A 73 1.86 -4.07 28.53
C LEU A 73 1.22 -3.45 27.29
N ILE A 74 0.12 -2.71 27.46
CA ILE A 74 -0.54 -1.98 26.39
C ILE A 74 0.41 -0.92 25.81
N LEU A 75 1.12 -0.16 26.65
CA LEU A 75 2.11 0.82 26.19
C LEU A 75 3.24 0.17 25.36
N LEU A 76 3.72 -1.02 25.75
CA LEU A 76 4.70 -1.75 24.96
C LEU A 76 4.14 -2.20 23.60
N ALA A 77 2.90 -2.70 23.58
CA ALA A 77 2.23 -3.07 22.33
C ALA A 77 2.01 -1.85 21.42
N GLN A 78 1.63 -0.71 22.00
CA GLN A 78 1.43 0.56 21.30
C GLN A 78 2.74 1.09 20.71
N ASN A 79 3.84 1.13 21.47
CA ASN A 79 5.15 1.57 20.98
C ASN A 79 5.61 0.76 19.74
N ARG A 80 5.29 -0.54 19.72
CA ARG A 80 5.62 -1.41 18.59
C ARG A 80 4.72 -1.18 17.39
N GLN A 81 3.42 -0.94 17.60
CA GLN A 81 2.50 -0.54 16.53
C GLN A 81 2.95 0.79 15.90
N GLU A 82 3.23 1.80 16.71
CA GLU A 82 3.72 3.11 16.23
C GLU A 82 5.02 3.00 15.43
N PHE A 83 5.95 2.13 15.84
CA PHE A 83 7.18 1.91 15.08
C PHE A 83 6.90 1.34 13.68
N ARG A 84 6.01 0.33 13.59
CA ARG A 84 5.59 -0.22 12.29
C ARG A 84 4.90 0.83 11.44
N ASP A 85 4.00 1.60 12.02
CA ASP A 85 3.23 2.61 11.30
C ASP A 85 4.13 3.73 10.77
N LYS A 86 5.18 4.11 11.51
CA LYS A 86 6.22 5.04 11.04
C LYS A 86 6.97 4.50 9.83
N VAL A 87 7.40 3.23 9.87
CA VAL A 87 8.11 2.59 8.75
C VAL A 87 7.23 2.54 7.50
N VAL A 88 5.96 2.14 7.65
CA VAL A 88 5.00 2.12 6.54
C VAL A 88 4.80 3.53 5.98
N ALA A 89 4.63 4.54 6.84
CA ALA A 89 4.47 5.92 6.40
C ALA A 89 5.70 6.48 5.65
N GLU A 90 6.92 6.10 6.06
CA GLU A 90 8.15 6.48 5.34
C GLU A 90 8.23 5.81 3.98
N GLN A 91 7.88 4.53 3.88
CA GLN A 91 7.83 3.80 2.62
C GLN A 91 6.80 4.39 1.66
N ASP A 92 5.60 4.70 2.15
CA ASP A 92 4.54 5.34 1.36
C ASP A 92 4.98 6.71 0.84
N ARG A 93 5.67 7.51 1.66
CA ARG A 93 6.23 8.79 1.21
C ARG A 93 7.25 8.61 0.09
N GLN A 94 8.16 7.63 0.22
CA GLN A 94 9.15 7.36 -0.82
C GLN A 94 8.50 6.85 -2.11
N ALA A 95 7.52 5.95 -2.00
CA ALA A 95 6.76 5.45 -3.13
C ALA A 95 6.02 6.57 -3.84
N ASN A 96 5.37 7.47 -3.09
CA ASN A 96 4.63 8.59 -3.66
C ASN A 96 5.57 9.61 -4.34
N ALA A 97 6.75 9.87 -3.76
CA ALA A 97 7.76 10.71 -4.39
C ALA A 97 8.26 10.13 -5.72
N ARG A 98 8.49 8.81 -5.78
CA ARG A 98 8.86 8.13 -7.03
C ARG A 98 7.73 8.19 -8.06
N ALA A 99 6.49 7.92 -7.65
CA ALA A 99 5.33 8.01 -8.53
C ALA A 99 5.15 9.42 -9.11
N HIS A 100 5.38 10.47 -8.31
CA HIS A 100 5.38 11.85 -8.80
C HIS A 100 6.46 12.10 -9.86
N ALA A 101 7.69 11.62 -9.64
CA ALA A 101 8.77 11.75 -10.61
C ALA A 101 8.49 10.97 -11.91
N ASP A 102 7.94 9.76 -11.80
CA ASP A 102 7.55 8.93 -12.96
C ASP A 102 6.44 9.60 -13.77
N MET A 103 5.44 10.19 -13.11
CA MET A 103 4.40 10.97 -13.78
C MET A 103 4.98 12.19 -14.49
N GLU A 104 5.92 12.91 -13.88
CA GLU A 104 6.57 14.06 -14.50
C GLU A 104 7.41 13.63 -15.72
N PHE A 105 8.13 12.52 -15.60
CA PHE A 105 8.89 11.93 -16.70
C PHE A 105 7.95 11.55 -17.86
N LEU A 106 6.90 10.78 -17.58
CA LEU A 106 5.91 10.38 -18.59
C LEU A 106 5.23 11.60 -19.22
N ALA A 107 4.90 12.64 -18.46
CA ALA A 107 4.31 13.86 -18.99
C ALA A 107 5.25 14.59 -19.96
N ARG A 108 6.55 14.66 -19.64
CA ARG A 108 7.57 15.22 -20.54
C ARG A 108 7.71 14.37 -21.80
N GLU A 109 7.69 13.06 -21.66
CA GLU A 109 7.82 12.13 -22.79
C GLU A 109 6.60 12.14 -23.72
N VAL A 110 5.39 12.29 -23.16
CA VAL A 110 4.18 12.51 -23.95
C VAL A 110 4.22 13.85 -24.68
N ALA A 111 4.74 14.90 -24.03
CA ALA A 111 4.89 16.21 -24.65
C ALA A 111 5.91 16.18 -25.81
N SER A 112 7.06 15.51 -25.64
CA SER A 112 8.06 15.35 -26.70
C SER A 112 7.52 14.50 -27.86
N LEU A 113 6.82 13.40 -27.55
CA LEU A 113 6.15 12.57 -28.55
C LEU A 113 5.13 13.40 -29.35
N ARG A 114 4.30 14.20 -28.69
CA ARG A 114 3.32 15.08 -29.34
C ARG A 114 3.96 16.10 -30.29
N LEU A 115 5.09 16.69 -29.89
CA LEU A 115 5.83 17.63 -30.75
C LEU A 115 6.38 16.92 -31.99
N SER A 116 7.03 15.77 -31.82
CA SER A 116 7.57 14.97 -32.94
C SER A 116 6.48 14.52 -33.92
N VAL A 117 5.32 14.06 -33.42
CA VAL A 117 4.17 13.71 -34.27
C VAL A 117 3.60 14.95 -34.97
N GLY A 118 3.58 16.10 -34.29
CA GLY A 118 3.15 17.37 -34.86
C GLY A 118 3.98 17.79 -36.07
N GLU A 119 5.30 17.60 -36.05
CA GLU A 119 6.18 17.91 -37.18
C GLU A 119 5.92 17.00 -38.39
N VAL A 120 5.81 15.68 -38.17
CA VAL A 120 5.66 14.68 -39.25
C VAL A 120 4.26 14.71 -39.89
N ALA A 121 3.23 15.13 -39.15
CA ALA A 121 1.84 15.16 -39.62
C ALA A 121 1.38 16.54 -40.11
N THR A 122 2.30 17.46 -40.44
CA THR A 122 1.88 18.77 -40.96
C THR A 122 1.27 18.58 -42.34
N ARG A 123 0.02 19.03 -42.54
CA ARG A 123 -0.71 18.93 -43.83
C ARG A 123 0.12 19.41 -45.02
N ASP A 124 0.95 20.43 -44.80
CA ASP A 124 1.79 21.00 -45.85
C ASP A 124 2.96 20.09 -46.25
N PHE A 125 3.54 19.32 -45.31
CA PHE A 125 4.56 18.31 -45.60
C PHE A 125 3.95 17.12 -46.36
N LEU A 126 2.83 16.58 -45.88
CA LEU A 126 2.10 15.53 -46.60
C LEU A 126 1.68 16.01 -47.99
N ARG A 127 1.28 17.27 -48.13
CA ARG A 127 0.90 17.86 -49.41
C ARG A 127 2.09 18.07 -50.34
N SER A 128 3.26 18.45 -49.81
CA SER A 128 4.47 18.60 -50.63
C SER A 128 5.00 17.25 -51.09
N GLU A 129 5.01 16.24 -50.22
CA GLU A 129 5.40 14.87 -50.59
C GLU A 129 4.44 14.25 -51.61
N LEU A 130 3.13 14.38 -51.41
CA LEU A 130 2.14 13.92 -52.39
C LEU A 130 2.29 14.64 -53.75
N LYS A 131 2.63 15.93 -53.74
CA LYS A 131 2.91 16.68 -54.97
C LYS A 131 4.21 16.22 -55.64
N GLY A 132 5.26 15.97 -54.87
CA GLY A 132 6.52 15.45 -55.37
C GLY A 132 6.33 14.10 -56.05
N LEU A 133 5.69 13.16 -55.37
CA LEU A 133 5.36 11.84 -55.93
C LEU A 133 4.48 11.92 -57.19
N TYR A 134 3.52 12.83 -57.23
CA TYR A 134 2.70 13.04 -58.43
C TYR A 134 3.53 13.58 -59.60
N ALA A 135 4.42 14.55 -59.33
CA ALA A 135 5.29 15.13 -60.36
C ALA A 135 6.27 14.09 -60.93
N ASP A 136 6.88 13.26 -60.07
CA ASP A 136 7.77 12.17 -60.49
C ASP A 136 7.04 11.16 -61.40
N LEU A 137 5.79 10.81 -61.06
CA LEU A 137 4.94 9.94 -61.89
C LEU A 137 4.60 10.58 -63.24
N GLU A 138 4.32 11.89 -63.27
CA GLU A 138 4.02 12.62 -64.50
C GLU A 138 5.24 12.70 -65.42
N GLU A 139 6.44 12.87 -64.85
CA GLU A 139 7.70 12.84 -65.59
C GLU A 139 7.98 11.46 -66.19
N LEU A 140 7.76 10.38 -65.43
CA LEU A 140 7.85 9.01 -65.94
C LEU A 140 6.85 8.72 -67.07
N THR A 141 5.61 9.21 -66.93
CA THR A 141 4.56 9.00 -67.95
C THR A 141 4.87 9.79 -69.23
N ARG A 142 5.47 10.98 -69.11
CA ARG A 142 5.84 11.83 -70.25
C ARG A 142 7.13 11.34 -70.93
N GLY A 143 8.06 10.75 -70.18
CA GLY A 143 9.26 10.11 -70.74
C GLY A 143 8.94 8.94 -71.67
N ASP A 144 7.91 8.15 -71.36
CA ASP A 144 7.40 7.10 -72.26
C ASP A 144 6.73 7.68 -73.53
N GLU A 145 6.12 8.88 -73.46
CA GLU A 145 5.47 9.51 -74.63
C GLU A 145 6.44 10.16 -75.62
N ASP A 146 7.63 10.58 -75.19
CA ASP A 146 8.65 11.17 -76.07
C ASP A 146 9.55 10.11 -76.74
N ASP A 147 9.75 8.93 -76.13
CA ASP A 147 10.47 7.81 -76.76
C ASP A 147 9.67 7.21 -77.95
N ASP A 148 8.34 7.21 -77.88
CA ASP A 148 7.45 6.76 -78.96
C ASP A 148 7.33 7.77 -80.14
N ARG A 149 7.78 9.02 -79.98
CA ARG A 149 7.68 10.08 -81.02
C ARG A 149 8.92 10.21 -81.89
N ASP A 150 10.04 9.61 -81.49
CA ASP A 150 11.29 9.63 -82.23
C ASP A 150 11.49 8.38 -83.11
N GLU A 151 10.45 7.56 -83.35
CA GLU A 151 10.50 6.53 -84.39
C GLU A 151 10.23 7.16 -85.78
N PRO A 152 11.25 7.29 -86.65
CA PRO A 152 11.09 7.96 -87.94
C PRO A 152 10.22 7.09 -88.86
N PRO A 153 9.31 7.67 -89.67
CA PRO A 153 8.47 6.89 -90.55
C PRO A 153 9.32 6.08 -91.54
N ALA A 154 9.19 4.76 -91.46
CA ALA A 154 9.81 3.83 -92.40
C ALA A 154 9.32 4.14 -93.83
N ARG A 155 10.31 4.21 -94.73
CA ARG A 155 10.27 4.59 -96.16
C ARG A 155 9.13 4.02 -96.99
#